data_AF-A0A938NPL8-F1
#
_entry.id   AF-A0A938NPL8-F1
#
_cell.length_a   1.000
_cell.length_b   1.000
_cell.length_c   1.000
_cell.angle_alpha   90.00
_cell.angle_beta   90.00
_cell.angle_gamma   90.00
#
_symmetry.space_group_name_H-M   'P 1'
#
loop_
_entity.id
_entity.type
_entity.pdbx_description
1 polymer ?
#
loop_
_entity_poly.entity_id
_entity_poly.type
_entity_poly.pdbx_seq_one_letter_code
_entity_poly.pdbx_strand_id
1 'polypeptide(L)' 'ASAINQAKTVIFLASGAGKAEAVAAVIEGGAKQGQEEKRLPAGMIHPVNGRLIWLVDRAAAARLKVAQQGLVSHEE' A
#
# COMPACT_ATOMS: atom_id res chain seq x y z
N ALA A 1 19.74 -0.54 5.36
CA ALA A 1 18.43 -0.26 4.72
C ALA A 1 18.55 -0.47 3.22
N SER A 2 17.51 -1.02 2.56
CA SER A 2 17.50 -1.20 1.09
C SER A 2 17.73 0.15 0.38
N ALA A 3 18.35 0.13 -0.81
CA ALA A 3 18.53 1.32 -1.65
C ALA A 3 17.20 2.07 -1.89
N ILE A 4 16.09 1.33 -1.99
CA ILE A 4 14.74 1.89 -2.15
C ILE A 4 14.33 2.72 -0.92
N ASN A 5 14.65 2.27 0.30
CA ASN A 5 14.31 2.99 1.53
C ASN A 5 15.19 4.22 1.78
N GLN A 6 16.24 4.42 0.99
CA GLN A 6 17.06 5.63 1.04
C GLN A 6 16.58 6.73 0.06
N ALA A 7 15.59 6.43 -0.79
CA ALA A 7 15.06 7.40 -1.73
C ALA A 7 14.27 8.53 -1.02
N LYS A 8 14.36 9.75 -1.57
CA LYS A 8 13.57 10.91 -1.10
C LYS A 8 12.07 10.75 -1.34
N THR A 9 11.70 10.00 -2.37
CA THR A 9 10.31 9.69 -2.68
C THR A 9 10.25 8.31 -3.31
N VAL A 10 9.32 7.48 -2.84
CA VAL A 10 8.95 6.21 -3.46
C VAL A 10 7.47 6.29 -3.82
N ILE A 11 7.15 5.89 -5.05
CA ILE A 11 5.78 5.88 -5.56
C ILE A 11 5.44 4.46 -5.98
N PHE A 12 4.37 3.90 -5.41
CA PHE A 12 3.75 2.70 -5.94
C PHE A 12 2.58 3.08 -6.83
N LEU A 13 2.56 2.56 -8.06
CA LEU A 13 1.42 2.64 -8.97
C LEU A 13 0.79 1.25 -9.08
N ALA A 14 -0.48 1.14 -8.72
CA ALA A 14 -1.24 -0.11 -8.81
C ALA A 14 -2.54 0.10 -9.58
N SER A 15 -2.75 -0.70 -10.62
CA SER A 15 -3.94 -0.65 -11.47
C SER A 15 -4.49 -2.04 -11.74
N GLY A 16 -5.81 -2.15 -11.79
CA GLY A 16 -6.54 -3.37 -12.09
C GLY A 16 -6.84 -4.25 -10.87
N ALA A 17 -7.95 -4.98 -10.96
CA ALA A 17 -8.49 -5.80 -9.86
C ALA A 17 -7.53 -6.89 -9.37
N GLY A 18 -6.65 -7.40 -10.23
CA GLY A 18 -5.65 -8.40 -9.86
C GLY A 18 -4.62 -7.93 -8.82
N LYS A 19 -4.59 -6.63 -8.49
CA LYS A 19 -3.74 -6.07 -7.43
C LYS A 19 -4.47 -5.82 -6.11
N ALA A 20 -5.80 -5.94 -6.08
CA ALA A 20 -6.60 -5.45 -4.95
C ALA A 20 -6.27 -6.12 -3.62
N GLU A 21 -6.04 -7.43 -3.62
CA GLU A 21 -5.67 -8.18 -2.41
C GLU A 21 -4.28 -7.78 -1.90
N ALA A 22 -3.30 -7.68 -2.79
CA ALA A 22 -1.94 -7.29 -2.43
C ALA A 22 -1.87 -5.84 -1.91
N VAL A 23 -2.59 -4.91 -2.55
CA VAL A 23 -2.68 -3.51 -2.10
C VAL A 23 -3.31 -3.44 -0.71
N ALA A 24 -4.42 -4.13 -0.48
CA ALA A 24 -5.07 -4.15 0.85
C ALA A 24 -4.17 -4.79 1.92
N ALA A 25 -3.49 -5.89 1.60
CA ALA A 25 -2.57 -6.54 2.52
C ALA A 25 -1.42 -5.61 2.95
N VAL A 26 -0.85 -4.84 2.02
CA VAL A 26 0.27 -3.93 2.30
C VAL A 26 -0.18 -2.66 3.03
N ILE A 27 -1.27 -2.02 2.58
CA ILE A 27 -1.71 -0.74 3.13
C ILE A 27 -2.39 -0.90 4.50
N GLU A 28 -3.19 -1.96 4.71
CA GLU A 28 -4.01 -2.11 5.92
C GLU A 28 -3.46 -3.13 6.92
N GLY A 29 -2.30 -3.73 6.64
CA GLY A 29 -1.66 -4.71 7.52
C GLY A 29 -2.48 -6.01 7.66
N GLY A 30 -3.23 -6.37 6.63
CA GLY A 30 -4.25 -7.41 6.66
C GLY A 30 -3.81 -8.80 6.21
N ALA A 31 -2.52 -9.14 6.25
CA ALA A 31 -2.16 -10.54 6.12
C ALA A 31 -2.43 -11.24 7.46
N LYS A 32 -3.12 -12.37 7.35
CA LYS A 32 -3.88 -12.96 8.45
C LYS A 32 -2.95 -13.49 9.52
N GLN A 33 -3.37 -13.32 10.77
CA GLN A 33 -2.82 -13.97 11.95
C GLN A 33 -2.64 -15.47 11.70
N GLY A 34 -1.41 -15.96 11.85
CA GLY A 34 -1.12 -17.39 11.96
C GLY A 34 -0.56 -18.04 10.70
N GLN A 35 0.69 -17.72 10.37
CA GLN A 35 1.75 -18.58 9.82
C GLN A 35 2.75 -17.66 9.12
N GLU A 36 3.95 -17.54 9.70
CA GLU A 36 5.14 -16.88 9.14
C GLU A 36 4.84 -15.98 7.95
N GLU A 37 4.23 -14.84 8.27
CA GLU A 37 3.74 -13.86 7.32
C GLU A 37 4.90 -13.42 6.44
N LYS A 38 5.01 -14.01 5.25
CA LYS A 38 6.05 -13.67 4.28
C LYS A 38 5.80 -12.23 3.88
N ARG A 39 6.40 -11.30 4.63
CA ARG A 39 6.24 -9.86 4.46
C ARG A 39 6.43 -9.56 2.99
N LEU A 40 5.35 -9.08 2.36
CA LEU A 40 5.40 -8.70 0.95
C LEU A 40 6.53 -7.67 0.79
N PRO A 41 7.38 -7.76 -0.23
CA PRO A 41 8.48 -6.80 -0.41
C PRO A 41 8.01 -5.34 -0.37
N ALA A 42 6.82 -5.06 -0.91
CA ALA A 42 6.20 -3.73 -0.85
C ALA A 42 5.87 -3.27 0.59
N GLY A 43 5.51 -4.18 1.50
CA GLY A 43 5.29 -3.88 2.92
C GLY A 43 6.58 -3.66 3.72
N MET A 44 7.75 -3.91 3.13
CA MET A 44 9.06 -3.58 3.72
C MET A 44 9.58 -2.21 3.28
N ILE A 45 8.87 -1.53 2.37
CA ILE A 45 9.27 -0.23 1.87
C ILE A 45 8.82 0.86 2.84
N HIS A 46 9.81 1.49 3.47
CA HIS A 46 9.65 2.57 4.42
C HIS A 46 10.80 3.56 4.23
N PRO A 47 10.61 4.60 3.40
CA PRO A 47 11.63 5.62 3.16
C PRO A 47 12.08 6.28 4.48
N VAL A 48 13.37 6.24 4.78
CA VAL A 48 13.92 6.69 6.09
C VAL A 48 13.84 8.21 6.23
N ASN A 49 14.18 8.95 5.16
CA ASN A 49 14.19 10.42 5.11
C ASN A 49 13.47 10.90 3.84
N GLY A 50 12.29 10.34 3.59
CA GLY A 50 11.50 10.58 2.38
C GLY A 50 10.03 10.30 2.61
N ARG A 51 9.27 10.29 1.52
CA ARG A 51 7.83 10.00 1.54
C ARG A 51 7.48 8.80 0.68
N LEU A 52 6.45 8.08 1.09
CA LEU A 52 5.85 6.98 0.34
C LEU A 52 4.49 7.44 -0.19
N ILE A 53 4.28 7.35 -1.50
CA ILE A 53 3.01 7.71 -2.16
C ILE A 53 2.43 6.46 -2.83
N TRP A 54 1.12 6.28 -2.70
CA TRP A 54 0.36 5.24 -3.41
C TRP A 54 -0.59 5.90 -4.40
N LEU A 55 -0.46 5.53 -5.67
CA LEU A 55 -1.40 5.85 -6.73
C LEU A 55 -2.12 4.56 -7.09
N VAL A 56 -3.41 4.47 -6.74
CA VAL A 56 -4.18 3.23 -6.87
C VAL A 56 -5.46 3.55 -7.62
N ASP A 57 -5.74 2.81 -8.69
CA ASP A 57 -7.03 2.96 -9.37
C ASP A 57 -8.18 2.32 -8.56
N ARG A 58 -9.42 2.58 -8.99
CA ARG A 58 -10.61 2.07 -8.29
C ARG A 58 -10.63 0.54 -8.21
N ALA A 59 -10.17 -0.15 -9.25
CA ALA A 59 -10.19 -1.61 -9.29
C ALA A 59 -9.17 -2.23 -8.33
N ALA A 60 -7.97 -1.66 -8.24
CA ALA A 60 -6.94 -2.06 -7.28
C ALA A 60 -7.25 -1.59 -5.84
N ALA A 61 -8.06 -0.54 -5.67
CA ALA A 61 -8.52 -0.08 -4.36
C ALA A 61 -9.74 -0.86 -3.82
N ALA A 62 -10.33 -1.77 -4.60
CA ALA A 62 -11.63 -2.39 -4.30
C ALA A 62 -11.69 -3.18 -2.99
N ARG A 63 -10.54 -3.54 -2.38
CA ARG A 63 -10.46 -4.25 -1.10
C ARG A 63 -10.00 -3.36 0.07
N LEU A 64 -9.73 -2.07 -0.16
CA LEU A 64 -9.41 -1.13 0.90
C LEU A 64 -10.68 -0.74 1.66
N LYS A 65 -10.64 -0.75 2.99
CA LYS A 65 -11.71 -0.31 3.88
C LYS A 65 -12.05 1.16 3.65
N VAL A 66 -11.06 2.03 3.42
CA VAL A 66 -11.30 3.45 3.14
C VAL A 66 -12.01 3.67 1.79
N ALA A 67 -11.73 2.84 0.78
CA ALA A 67 -12.42 2.91 -0.50
C ALA A 67 -13.87 2.43 -0.39
N GLN A 68 -14.15 1.53 0.56
CA GLN A 68 -15.50 1.04 0.87
C GLN A 68 -16.32 2.03 1.72
N GLN A 69 -15.68 3.00 2.37
CA GLN A 69 -16.32 3.94 3.29
C GLN A 69 -16.84 5.23 2.63
N GLY A 70 -16.72 5.39 1.30
CA GLY A 70 -17.13 6.60 0.60
C GLY A 70 -16.18 7.76 0.93
N LEU A 71 -15.26 8.07 0.01
CA LEU A 71 -14.25 9.11 0.20
C LEU A 71 -14.86 10.46 0.61
N VAL A 72 -14.54 10.91 1.83
CA VAL A 72 -14.56 12.33 2.20
C VAL A 72 -13.10 12.78 2.15
N SER A 73 -12.73 13.50 1.09
CA SER A 73 -11.41 14.11 1.01
C SER A 73 -11.40 15.37 1.88
N HIS A 74 -10.75 15.30 3.03
CA HIS A 74 -10.22 16.49 3.70
C HIS A 74 -8.81 16.72 3.17
N GLU A 75 -8.68 17.66 2.23
CA GLU A 75 -7.40 18.34 2.00
C GLU A 75 -7.38 19.57 2.93
N GLU A 76 -6.42 19.61 3.85
CA GLU A 76 -5.93 20.84 4.50
C GLU A 76 -4.59 21.23 3.87
#